data_AF-A0A090VPM5-F1
#
_entry.id   AF-A0A090VPM5-F1
#
_cell.length_a   1.000
_cell.length_b   1.000
_cell.length_c   1.000
_cell.angle_alpha   90.00
_cell.angle_beta   90.00
_cell.angle_gamma   90.00
#
_symmetry.space_group_name_H-M   'P 1'
#
loop_
_entity.id
_entity.type
_entity.pdbx_description
1 polymer ?
#
loop_
_entity_poly.entity_id
_entity_poly.type
_entity_poly.pdbx_seq_one_letter_code
_entity_poly.pdbx_strand_id
1 'polypeptide(L)'
;MAKGNIGDAFVQLDQPKDALEYYEKAIALRDNGYTTPMYLYKAGALALDLGQPDKALGYFKRIKEDYPDATEAATVDVFIGKAQVLANK
;
A
#
# COMPACT_ATOMS: atom_id res chain seq x y z
N MET A 1 7.57 -8.93 8.09
CA MET A 1 7.45 -10.22 7.40
C MET A 1 6.18 -10.97 7.82
N ALA A 2 6.03 -11.42 9.07
CA ALA A 2 4.82 -12.18 9.50
C ALA A 2 3.48 -11.46 9.24
N LYS A 3 3.34 -10.17 9.55
CA LYS A 3 2.08 -9.42 9.34
C LYS A 3 1.74 -9.15 7.87
N GLY A 4 2.76 -9.11 7.00
CA GLY A 4 2.57 -8.98 5.55
C GLY A 4 1.94 -10.22 4.93
N ASN A 5 2.42 -11.39 5.32
CA ASN A 5 1.85 -12.66 4.87
C ASN A 5 0.42 -12.88 5.41
N ILE A 6 0.11 -12.30 6.58
CA ILE A 6 -1.26 -12.27 7.14
C ILE A 6 -2.15 -11.37 6.28
N GLY A 7 -1.66 -10.20 5.85
CA GLY A 7 -2.39 -9.35 4.89
C GLY A 7 -2.68 -10.05 3.57
N ASP A 8 -1.71 -10.77 3.01
CA ASP A 8 -1.91 -11.56 1.78
C ASP A 8 -2.91 -12.70 1.99
N ALA A 9 -2.90 -13.36 3.15
CA ALA A 9 -3.88 -14.39 3.51
C ALA A 9 -5.29 -13.82 3.65
N PHE A 10 -5.47 -12.65 4.27
CA PHE A 10 -6.78 -12.00 4.39
C PHE A 10 -7.34 -11.53 3.04
N VAL A 11 -6.48 -11.12 2.09
CA VAL A 11 -6.91 -10.86 0.70
C VAL A 11 -7.43 -12.15 0.05
N GLN A 12 -6.75 -13.28 0.25
CA GLN A 12 -7.22 -14.58 -0.26
C GLN A 12 -8.48 -15.09 0.43
N LEU A 13 -8.78 -14.62 1.64
CA LEU A 13 -9.98 -14.95 2.41
C LEU A 13 -11.16 -14.00 2.14
N ASP A 14 -11.08 -13.12 1.13
CA ASP A 14 -12.09 -12.10 0.80
C ASP A 14 -12.37 -11.13 1.96
N GLN A 15 -11.34 -10.87 2.78
CA GLN A 15 -11.38 -9.93 3.91
C GLN A 15 -10.42 -8.73 3.69
N PRO A 16 -10.67 -7.92 2.65
CA PRO A 16 -9.75 -6.86 2.24
C PRO A 16 -9.62 -5.72 3.27
N LYS A 17 -10.63 -5.48 4.11
CA LYS A 17 -10.55 -4.44 5.17
C LYS A 17 -9.58 -4.82 6.29
N ASP A 18 -9.64 -6.07 6.73
CA ASP A 18 -8.74 -6.58 7.78
C ASP A 18 -7.30 -6.67 7.26
N ALA A 19 -7.12 -7.11 6.02
CA ALA A 19 -5.83 -7.10 5.33
C ALA A 19 -5.18 -5.72 5.33
N LEU A 20 -5.96 -4.67 5.03
CA LEU A 20 -5.46 -3.29 5.03
C LEU A 20 -4.97 -2.87 6.41
N GLU A 21 -5.71 -3.18 7.48
CA GLU A 21 -5.30 -2.89 8.86
C GLU A 21 -3.99 -3.61 9.24
N TYR A 22 -3.80 -4.86 8.81
CA TYR A 22 -2.55 -5.59 9.05
C TYR A 22 -1.36 -5.01 8.28
N TYR A 23 -1.57 -4.49 7.07
CA TYR A 23 -0.52 -3.77 6.34
C TYR A 23 -0.17 -2.45 7.04
N GLU A 24 -1.15 -1.67 7.47
CA GLU A 24 -0.93 -0.42 8.23
C GLU A 24 -0.15 -0.69 9.53
N LYS A 25 -0.51 -1.76 10.26
CA LYS A 25 0.25 -2.21 11.43
C LYS A 25 1.68 -2.64 11.07
N ALA A 26 1.88 -3.29 9.93
CA ALA A 26 3.21 -3.73 9.50
C ALA A 26 4.11 -2.53 9.14
N ILE A 27 3.54 -1.50 8.50
CA ILE A 27 4.19 -0.23 8.19
C ILE A 27 4.59 0.49 9.49
N ALA A 28 3.68 0.58 10.46
CA ALA A 28 3.92 1.28 11.72
C ALA A 28 4.95 0.57 12.63
N LEU A 29 5.07 -0.75 12.55
CA LEU A 29 5.96 -1.54 13.41
C LEU A 29 7.43 -1.48 12.98
N ARG A 30 7.69 -1.36 11.69
CA ARG A 30 9.04 -1.31 11.14
C ARG A 30 9.05 -0.34 9.99
N ASP A 31 9.61 0.83 10.23
CA ASP A 31 9.99 1.78 9.20
C ASP A 31 11.42 1.47 8.75
N ASN A 32 11.56 0.77 7.63
CA ASN A 32 12.85 0.51 6.99
C ASN A 32 12.70 0.48 5.47
N GLY A 33 13.77 0.85 4.77
CA GLY A 33 13.78 1.00 3.31
C GLY A 33 13.58 -0.27 2.49
N TYR A 34 13.34 -1.43 3.10
CA TYR A 34 13.08 -2.68 2.39
C TYR A 34 11.64 -3.15 2.55
N THR A 35 11.16 -3.34 3.78
CA THR A 35 9.81 -3.90 4.00
C THR A 35 8.70 -2.86 3.97
N THR A 36 9.01 -1.61 4.32
CA THR A 36 8.01 -0.55 4.40
C THR A 36 7.49 -0.14 3.02
N PRO A 37 8.32 0.12 1.99
CA PRO A 37 7.81 0.40 0.64
C PRO A 37 6.98 -0.75 0.07
N MET A 38 7.38 -2.00 0.32
CA MET A 38 6.61 -3.19 -0.06
C MET A 38 5.21 -3.22 0.59
N TYR A 39 5.09 -2.93 1.90
CA TYR A 39 3.79 -2.92 2.59
C TYR A 39 2.94 -1.72 2.25
N LEU A 40 3.54 -0.55 2.03
CA LEU A 40 2.85 0.62 1.50
C LEU A 40 2.26 0.32 0.12
N TYR A 41 3.00 -0.40 -0.74
CA TYR A 41 2.52 -0.74 -2.07
C TYR A 41 1.31 -1.68 -2.00
N LYS A 42 1.40 -2.73 -1.19
CA LYS A 42 0.29 -3.67 -0.95
C LYS A 42 -0.94 -2.97 -0.35
N ALA A 43 -0.74 -2.10 0.64
CA ALA A 43 -1.81 -1.28 1.23
C ALA A 43 -2.44 -0.35 0.20
N GLY A 44 -1.64 0.29 -0.66
CA GLY A 44 -2.11 1.17 -1.73
C GLY A 44 -2.96 0.43 -2.76
N ALA A 45 -2.49 -0.72 -3.24
CA ALA A 45 -3.23 -1.54 -4.19
C ALA A 45 -4.58 -2.00 -3.61
N LEU A 46 -4.56 -2.50 -2.38
CA LEU A 46 -5.77 -2.96 -1.70
C LEU A 46 -6.74 -1.82 -1.38
N ALA A 47 -6.23 -0.64 -1.03
CA ALA A 47 -7.05 0.55 -0.83
C ALA A 47 -7.76 0.97 -2.13
N LEU A 48 -7.14 0.83 -3.30
CA LEU A 48 -7.83 1.05 -4.59
C LEU A 48 -8.96 0.05 -4.80
N ASP A 49 -8.72 -1.23 -4.52
CA ASP A 49 -9.74 -2.29 -4.68
C ASP A 49 -10.91 -2.10 -3.72
N LEU A 50 -10.66 -1.53 -2.54
CA LEU A 50 -11.66 -1.14 -1.55
C LEU A 50 -12.41 0.16 -1.87
N GLY A 51 -12.11 0.83 -2.99
CA GLY A 51 -12.71 2.11 -3.33
C GLY A 51 -12.27 3.26 -2.41
N GLN A 52 -11.06 3.18 -1.85
CA GLN A 52 -10.44 4.20 -1.00
C GLN A 52 -9.25 4.88 -1.72
N PRO A 53 -9.48 5.56 -2.85
CA PRO A 53 -8.40 6.09 -3.69
C PRO A 53 -7.56 7.17 -2.99
N ASP A 54 -8.12 7.97 -2.08
CA ASP A 54 -7.36 8.96 -1.31
C ASP A 54 -6.31 8.31 -0.39
N LYS A 55 -6.69 7.22 0.28
CA LYS A 55 -5.78 6.43 1.12
C LYS A 55 -4.67 5.81 0.27
N ALA A 56 -5.06 5.22 -0.86
CA ALA A 56 -4.10 4.64 -1.80
C ALA A 56 -3.08 5.68 -2.29
N LEU A 57 -3.55 6.88 -2.66
CA LEU A 57 -2.71 7.98 -3.09
C LEU A 57 -1.69 8.37 -2.01
N GLY A 58 -2.10 8.43 -0.74
CA GLY A 58 -1.22 8.67 0.39
C GLY A 58 -0.11 7.63 0.51
N TYR A 59 -0.45 6.34 0.40
CA TYR A 59 0.54 5.26 0.45
C TYR A 59 1.54 5.32 -0.70
N PHE A 60 1.08 5.52 -1.93
CA PHE A 60 1.97 5.57 -3.09
C PHE A 60 2.89 6.80 -3.09
N LYS A 61 2.38 7.97 -2.69
CA LYS A 61 3.21 9.16 -2.51
C LYS A 61 4.31 8.94 -1.48
N ARG A 62 3.95 8.33 -0.34
CA ARG A 62 4.92 8.01 0.69
C ARG A 62 6.03 7.09 0.19
N ILE A 63 5.72 6.11 -0.67
CA ILE A 63 6.77 5.29 -1.30
C ILE A 63 7.75 6.15 -2.09
N LYS A 64 7.22 7.05 -2.93
CA LYS A 64 8.03 7.91 -3.79
C LYS A 64 8.87 8.94 -3.02
N GLU A 65 8.32 9.47 -1.93
CA GLU A 65 8.94 10.53 -1.12
C GLU A 65 9.95 9.97 -0.11
N ASP A 66 9.56 8.93 0.64
CA ASP A 66 10.36 8.40 1.76
C ASP A 66 11.31 7.28 1.31
N TYR A 67 11.02 6.59 0.21
CA TYR A 67 11.78 5.42 -0.26
C TYR A 67 12.11 5.47 -1.77
N PRO A 68 12.76 6.55 -2.26
CA PRO A 68 13.03 6.72 -3.69
C PRO A 68 13.92 5.61 -4.30
N ASP A 69 14.76 4.97 -3.50
CA ASP A 69 15.65 3.88 -3.93
C ASP A 69 14.97 2.50 -3.90
N ALA A 70 13.73 2.40 -3.42
CA ALA A 70 13.00 1.15 -3.38
C ALA A 70 12.52 0.73 -4.78
N THR A 71 12.49 -0.57 -5.04
CA THR A 71 11.98 -1.13 -6.30
C THR A 71 10.55 -0.64 -6.60
N GLU A 72 9.72 -0.52 -5.58
CA GLU A 72 8.34 -0.08 -5.69
C GLU A 72 8.27 1.35 -6.25
N ALA A 73 9.15 2.26 -5.82
CA ALA A 73 9.17 3.68 -6.21
C ALA A 73 9.25 3.88 -7.72
N ALA A 74 9.95 3.01 -8.44
CA ALA A 74 10.04 3.03 -9.91
C ALA A 74 8.69 2.79 -10.62
N THR A 75 7.72 2.20 -9.92
CA THR A 75 6.43 1.79 -10.50
C THR A 75 5.23 2.53 -9.91
N VAL A 76 5.39 3.22 -8.76
CA VAL A 76 4.25 3.82 -8.06
C VAL A 76 3.59 4.97 -8.82
N ASP A 77 4.28 5.62 -9.74
CA ASP A 77 3.73 6.74 -10.51
C ASP A 77 2.47 6.37 -11.31
N VAL A 78 2.42 5.16 -11.86
CA VAL A 78 1.23 4.64 -12.55
C VAL A 78 0.06 4.52 -11.57
N PHE A 79 0.33 4.05 -10.35
CA PHE A 79 -0.67 3.88 -9.31
C PHE A 79 -1.11 5.21 -8.70
N ILE A 80 -0.21 6.19 -8.57
CA ILE A 80 -0.53 7.58 -8.18
C ILE A 80 -1.52 8.17 -9.19
N GLY A 81 -1.23 8.06 -10.49
CA GLY A 81 -2.13 8.56 -11.54
C GLY A 81 -3.50 7.88 -11.50
N LYS A 82 -3.53 6.56 -11.37
CA LYS A 82 -4.78 5.80 -11.21
C LYS A 82 -5.58 6.25 -9.98
N ALA A 83 -4.91 6.41 -8.84
CA ALA A 83 -5.53 6.85 -7.58
C ALA A 83 -6.10 8.26 -7.70
N GLN A 84 -5.37 9.20 -8.31
CA GLN A 84 -5.84 10.57 -8.54
C GLN A 84 -7.10 10.62 -9.41
N VAL A 85 -7.13 9.85 -10.50
CA VAL A 85 -8.30 9.80 -11.39
C VAL A 85 -9.52 9.25 -10.66
N LEU A 86 -9.32 8.25 -9.79
CA LEU A 86 -10.41 7.65 -9.00
C LEU A 86 -10.87 8.53 -7.83
N ALA A 87 -9.97 9.29 -7.20
CA ALA A 87 -10.31 10.20 -6.11
C ALA A 87 -11.05 11.47 -6.58
N ASN A 88 -10.85 11.88 -7.83
CA ASN A 88 -11.51 13.05 -8.42
C ASN A 88 -12.87 12.73 -9.08
N LYS A 89 -13.42 11.52 -8.89
CA LYS A 89 -14.74 11.10 -9.38
C LYS A 89 -15.79 11.18 -8.29
#